data_AF-A0A3Q0EQL5-F1
#
_entry.id   AF-A0A3Q0EQL5-F1
#
_cell.length_a   1.000
_cell.length_b   1.000
_cell.length_c   1.000
_cell.angle_alpha   90.00
_cell.angle_beta   90.00
_cell.angle_gamma   90.00
#
_symmetry.space_group_name_H-M   'P 1'
#
loop_
_entity.id
_entity.type
_entity.pdbx_description
1 polymer ?
#
loop_
_entity_poly.entity_id
_entity_poly.type
_entity_poly.pdbx_seq_one_letter_code
_entity_poly.pdbx_strand_id
1 'polypeptide(L)'
;MPKHSYLQIHINEEETFLLDKKFISKYCGRMKKMLNHEKRMCHSKTLSIGINDFPGGSEGFELVLRFCYNHGKISITVSNVLLLHCCALFLGMTEEVFSSNLLQQTETFLQGICYWSWNEIVVSLKNCELFRTYADKCGLLENIIGALLAKMDQNFEGNLLTSSSSSSPSSPESNYAKTFSCSTQVTPKTVKSTLANKEWWFEDLATLPPKIIEKILQIIGAYKTDNNNSILTRFLLHYLIKVTQTEEINCDNSVDYAGLAETAVCGVIFAGNKSFSCRGLFWVLRIVSRFVMSRDCRIEIEKLIGGVLEQATLDDLLVSGHHMGLCYDVASVIRLIKQFVYINGCDGGECAQKLKKNLCLIVLGTASMEFTELSTFIFSLIQCWHLRRGQDCADALITIN
;
A
#
# COMPACT_ATOMS: atom_id res chain seq x y z
N MET A 1 16.39 47.36 -31.29
CA MET A 1 16.40 46.04 -30.62
C MET A 1 14.99 45.72 -30.17
N PRO A 2 14.40 44.55 -30.46
CA PRO A 2 13.06 44.25 -30.00
C PRO A 2 13.11 44.10 -28.48
N LYS A 3 12.32 44.91 -27.76
CA LYS A 3 12.11 44.75 -26.31
C LYS A 3 11.44 43.40 -26.10
N HIS A 4 12.18 42.39 -25.65
CA HIS A 4 11.59 41.16 -25.15
C HIS A 4 10.78 41.53 -23.91
N SER A 5 9.46 41.53 -24.04
CA SER A 5 8.56 41.69 -22.89
C SER A 5 8.54 40.36 -22.16
N TYR A 6 9.37 40.26 -21.13
CA TYR A 6 9.43 39.08 -20.28
C TYR A 6 8.11 38.94 -19.51
N LEU A 7 7.54 37.73 -19.56
CA LEU A 7 6.37 37.29 -18.81
C LEU A 7 6.87 36.49 -17.60
N GLN A 8 6.46 36.88 -16.40
CA GLN A 8 6.77 36.15 -15.19
C GLN A 8 5.59 35.22 -14.86
N ILE A 9 5.85 33.92 -14.72
CA ILE A 9 4.83 32.93 -14.38
C ILE A 9 5.23 32.26 -13.08
N HIS A 10 4.35 32.34 -12.09
CA HIS A 10 4.51 31.68 -10.80
C HIS A 10 3.68 30.39 -10.81
N ILE A 11 4.33 29.24 -10.62
CA ILE A 11 3.68 27.93 -10.56
C ILE A 11 3.64 27.46 -9.11
N ASN A 12 2.45 27.22 -8.58
CA ASN A 12 2.18 26.67 -7.24
C ASN A 12 2.92 27.41 -6.09
N GLU A 13 3.27 28.68 -6.27
CA GLU A 13 4.08 29.49 -5.33
C GLU A 13 5.48 28.93 -5.03
N GLU A 14 5.91 27.87 -5.72
CA GLU A 14 7.21 27.21 -5.55
C GLU A 14 8.27 27.81 -6.47
N GLU A 15 7.95 27.93 -7.77
CA GLU A 15 8.90 28.34 -8.79
C GLU A 15 8.39 29.46 -9.70
N THR A 16 9.33 30.28 -10.17
CA THR A 16 9.06 31.41 -11.04
C THR A 16 9.79 31.24 -12.37
N PHE A 17 9.04 31.25 -13.46
CA PHE A 17 9.57 31.15 -14.82
C PHE A 17 9.54 32.52 -15.51
N LEU A 18 10.66 32.89 -16.14
CA LEU A 18 10.78 34.09 -16.95
C LEU A 18 10.78 33.73 -18.44
N LEU A 19 9.74 34.12 -19.16
CA LEU A 19 9.43 33.55 -20.48
C LEU A 19 9.11 34.62 -21.53
N ASP A 20 9.37 34.32 -22.80
CA ASP A 20 8.88 35.14 -23.90
C ASP A 20 7.42 34.75 -24.22
N LYS A 21 6.53 35.73 -24.01
CA LYS A 21 5.10 35.68 -24.29
C LYS A 21 4.73 35.06 -25.64
N LYS A 22 5.55 35.26 -26.67
CA LYS A 22 5.26 34.78 -28.03
C LYS A 22 5.18 33.26 -28.11
N PHE A 23 6.06 32.53 -27.42
CA PHE A 23 6.08 31.08 -27.49
C PHE A 23 4.88 30.47 -26.77
N ILE A 24 4.61 30.90 -25.54
CA ILE A 24 3.51 30.34 -24.75
C ILE A 24 2.15 30.63 -25.37
N SER A 25 1.92 31.88 -25.83
CA SER A 25 0.63 32.24 -26.44
C SER A 25 0.37 31.60 -27.80
N LYS A 26 1.40 31.05 -28.45
CA LYS A 26 1.27 30.33 -29.72
C LYS A 26 0.70 28.92 -29.53
N TYR A 27 1.03 28.25 -28.42
CA TYR A 27 0.66 26.84 -28.19
C TYR A 27 -0.39 26.65 -27.10
N CYS A 28 -0.43 27.50 -26.07
CA CYS A 28 -1.30 27.35 -24.90
C CYS A 28 -2.53 28.27 -24.99
N GLY A 29 -3.70 27.69 -25.25
CA GLY A 29 -4.96 28.43 -25.41
C GLY A 29 -5.39 29.18 -24.15
N ARG A 30 -5.30 28.55 -22.97
CA ARG A 30 -5.64 29.17 -21.68
C ARG A 30 -4.73 30.36 -21.38
N MET A 31 -3.43 30.21 -21.62
CA MET A 31 -2.45 31.28 -21.41
C MET A 31 -2.69 32.45 -22.35
N LYS A 32 -2.99 32.19 -23.63
CA LYS A 32 -3.36 33.22 -24.60
C LYS A 32 -4.58 34.02 -24.12
N LYS A 33 -5.60 33.36 -23.54
CA LYS A 33 -6.78 34.02 -22.97
C LYS A 33 -6.44 34.90 -21.76
N MET A 34 -5.71 34.36 -20.78
CA MET A 34 -5.27 35.10 -19.57
C MET A 34 -4.46 36.34 -19.96
N LEU A 35 -3.55 36.18 -20.91
CA LEU A 35 -2.64 37.21 -21.35
C LEU A 35 -3.31 38.31 -22.20
N ASN A 36 -4.42 37.99 -22.86
CA ASN A 36 -5.27 38.96 -23.54
C ASN A 36 -6.16 39.71 -22.55
N HIS A 37 -6.57 39.06 -21.46
CA HIS A 37 -7.34 39.70 -20.39
C HIS A 37 -6.50 40.74 -19.64
N GLU A 38 -5.29 40.36 -19.21
CA GLU A 38 -4.29 41.25 -18.57
C GLU A 38 -4.01 42.51 -19.40
N LYS A 39 -3.80 42.35 -20.71
CA LYS A 39 -3.58 43.47 -21.65
C LYS A 39 -4.73 44.49 -21.66
N ARG A 40 -5.95 44.06 -21.36
CA ARG A 40 -7.13 44.96 -21.32
C ARG A 40 -7.25 45.67 -19.98
N MET A 41 -6.76 45.06 -18.90
CA MET A 41 -6.97 45.52 -17.52
C MET A 41 -5.80 46.33 -16.97
N CYS A 42 -4.57 46.11 -17.42
CA CYS A 42 -3.38 46.79 -16.88
C CYS A 42 -2.41 47.26 -17.99
N HIS A 43 -1.94 48.51 -17.87
CA HIS A 43 -0.88 49.10 -18.72
C HIS A 43 0.53 48.89 -18.15
N SER A 44 0.70 47.93 -17.22
CA SER A 44 2.00 47.65 -16.60
C SER A 44 3.00 47.07 -17.61
N LYS A 45 4.27 47.46 -17.48
CA LYS A 45 5.37 47.00 -18.34
C LYS A 45 5.80 45.56 -18.04
N THR A 46 5.46 45.04 -16.86
CA THR A 46 5.82 43.69 -16.40
C THR A 46 4.54 42.93 -16.10
N LEU A 47 4.37 41.78 -16.73
CA LEU A 47 3.15 40.98 -16.69
C LEU A 47 3.48 39.73 -15.86
N SER A 48 2.77 39.54 -14.75
CA SER A 48 2.99 38.45 -13.79
C SER A 48 1.72 37.63 -13.64
N ILE A 49 1.80 36.32 -13.87
CA ILE A 49 0.65 35.42 -13.82
C ILE A 49 0.92 34.31 -12.79
N GLY A 50 0.04 34.16 -11.81
CA GLY A 50 0.03 33.00 -10.91
C GLY A 50 -0.84 31.87 -11.47
N ILE A 51 -0.33 30.64 -11.44
CA ILE A 51 -1.07 29.42 -11.76
C ILE A 51 -0.95 28.48 -10.57
N ASN A 52 -2.10 28.14 -9.99
CA ASN A 52 -2.21 27.22 -8.87
C ASN A 52 -2.71 25.86 -9.36
N ASP A 53 -2.38 24.81 -8.62
CA ASP A 53 -2.74 23.41 -8.90
C ASP A 53 -2.34 22.95 -10.30
N PHE A 54 -1.18 23.39 -10.80
CA PHE A 54 -0.68 22.92 -12.09
C PHE A 54 -0.30 21.43 -12.01
N PRO A 55 -0.78 20.57 -12.93
CA PRO A 55 -0.48 19.15 -12.88
C PRO A 55 1.03 18.89 -12.99
N GLY A 56 1.60 18.23 -11.98
CA GLY A 56 3.03 17.95 -11.88
C GLY A 56 3.89 19.16 -11.53
N GLY A 57 3.28 20.25 -11.04
CA GLY A 57 3.99 21.43 -10.54
C GLY A 57 4.94 22.06 -11.55
N SER A 58 6.10 22.50 -11.06
CA SER A 58 7.14 23.13 -11.90
C SER A 58 7.69 22.17 -12.95
N GLU A 59 7.87 20.89 -12.62
CA GLU A 59 8.38 19.86 -13.55
C GLU A 59 7.44 19.67 -14.75
N GLY A 60 6.14 19.52 -14.49
CA GLY A 60 5.12 19.44 -15.54
C GLY A 60 5.13 20.69 -16.43
N PHE A 61 5.28 21.87 -15.81
CA PHE A 61 5.33 23.12 -16.56
C PHE A 61 6.58 23.22 -17.43
N GLU A 62 7.75 22.81 -16.92
CA GLU A 62 9.00 22.76 -17.67
C GLU A 62 8.89 21.89 -18.92
N LEU A 63 8.24 20.73 -18.83
CA LEU A 63 7.98 19.87 -20.00
C LEU A 63 7.15 20.59 -21.07
N VAL A 64 6.13 21.34 -20.66
CA VAL A 64 5.36 22.18 -21.60
C VAL A 64 6.23 23.27 -22.23
N LEU A 65 7.13 23.89 -21.45
CA LEU A 65 8.07 24.88 -21.99
C LEU A 65 8.99 24.25 -23.03
N ARG A 66 9.55 23.07 -22.76
CA ARG A 66 10.38 22.34 -23.73
C ARG A 66 9.63 22.13 -25.05
N PHE A 67 8.36 21.74 -25.00
CA PHE A 67 7.51 21.65 -26.19
C PHE A 67 7.34 23.00 -26.91
N CYS A 68 7.00 24.06 -26.17
CA CYS A 68 6.72 25.38 -26.75
C CYS A 68 7.95 26.02 -27.41
N TYR A 69 9.12 25.90 -26.77
CA TYR A 69 10.37 26.46 -27.27
C TYR A 69 11.00 25.59 -28.36
N ASN A 70 10.74 24.29 -28.37
CA ASN A 70 11.20 23.37 -29.42
C ASN A 70 10.18 23.23 -30.57
N HIS A 71 9.50 24.32 -30.91
CA HIS A 71 8.60 24.43 -32.06
C HIS A 71 7.45 23.40 -32.11
N GLY A 72 6.95 22.95 -30.97
CA GLY A 72 5.86 21.97 -30.89
C GLY A 72 6.34 20.52 -31.01
N LYS A 73 7.60 20.25 -30.66
CA LYS A 73 8.17 18.89 -30.65
C LYS A 73 8.72 18.55 -29.26
N ILE A 74 8.31 17.41 -28.74
CA ILE A 74 8.87 16.84 -27.51
C ILE A 74 8.94 15.31 -27.65
N SER A 75 9.90 14.69 -26.97
CA SER A 75 9.95 13.22 -26.89
C SER A 75 8.86 12.75 -25.93
N ILE A 76 7.83 12.09 -26.48
CA ILE A 76 6.75 11.47 -25.72
C ILE A 76 7.15 10.02 -25.45
N THR A 77 7.08 9.62 -24.18
CA THR A 77 7.46 8.31 -23.67
C THR A 77 6.42 7.82 -22.67
N VAL A 78 6.41 6.53 -22.35
CA VAL A 78 5.50 5.94 -21.35
C VAL A 78 5.63 6.60 -19.97
N SER A 79 6.82 7.12 -19.66
CA SER A 79 7.12 7.75 -18.38
C SER A 79 6.58 9.17 -18.25
N ASN A 80 6.41 9.91 -19.34
CA ASN A 80 6.02 11.32 -19.30
C ASN A 80 4.67 11.62 -19.96
N VAL A 81 4.12 10.70 -20.77
CA VAL A 81 2.91 10.95 -21.58
C VAL A 81 1.72 11.35 -20.72
N LEU A 82 1.54 10.73 -19.54
CA LEU A 82 0.41 11.02 -18.67
C LEU A 82 0.49 12.45 -18.10
N LEU A 83 1.68 12.86 -17.67
CA LEU A 83 1.93 14.22 -17.21
C LEU A 83 1.72 15.24 -18.33
N LEU A 84 2.28 14.97 -19.53
CA LEU A 84 2.12 15.82 -20.70
C LEU A 84 0.65 15.97 -21.09
N HIS A 85 -0.12 14.89 -21.05
CA HIS A 85 -1.54 14.90 -21.37
C HIS A 85 -2.33 15.76 -20.37
N CYS A 86 -2.09 15.59 -19.07
CA CYS A 86 -2.70 16.41 -18.03
C CYS A 86 -2.34 17.89 -18.18
N CYS A 87 -1.08 18.21 -18.46
CA CYS A 87 -0.62 19.59 -18.70
C CYS A 87 -1.28 20.20 -19.94
N ALA A 88 -1.35 19.44 -21.03
CA ALA A 88 -1.94 19.87 -22.30
C ALA A 88 -3.44 20.16 -22.15
N LEU A 89 -4.16 19.30 -21.43
CA LEU A 89 -5.56 19.52 -21.06
C LEU A 89 -5.72 20.78 -20.21
N PHE A 90 -4.92 20.94 -19.14
CA PHE A 90 -5.00 22.09 -18.24
C PHE A 90 -4.80 23.44 -18.95
N LEU A 91 -3.86 23.47 -19.91
CA LEU A 91 -3.50 24.68 -20.66
C LEU A 91 -4.33 24.87 -21.95
N GLY A 92 -5.20 23.92 -22.29
CA GLY A 92 -5.97 23.94 -23.53
C GLY A 92 -5.08 23.97 -24.77
N MET A 93 -4.11 23.06 -24.84
CA MET A 93 -3.18 22.90 -25.96
C MET A 93 -3.80 22.03 -27.06
N THR A 94 -4.89 22.51 -27.64
CA THR A 94 -5.70 21.82 -28.65
C THR A 94 -5.30 22.18 -30.08
N GLU A 95 -5.85 21.44 -31.06
CA GLU A 95 -5.69 21.69 -32.50
C GLU A 95 -6.24 23.06 -32.95
N GLU A 96 -7.19 23.62 -32.20
CA GLU A 96 -7.73 24.96 -32.47
C GLU A 96 -6.67 26.06 -32.28
N VAL A 97 -5.64 25.78 -31.47
CA VAL A 97 -4.59 26.74 -31.13
C VAL A 97 -3.38 26.58 -32.05
N PHE A 98 -2.96 25.34 -32.30
CA PHE A 98 -1.80 24.99 -33.13
C PHE A 98 -2.03 23.61 -33.75
N SER A 99 -1.58 23.39 -34.98
CA SER A 99 -1.70 22.08 -35.66
C SER A 99 -0.77 21.03 -35.06
N SER A 100 -1.27 19.83 -34.79
CA SER A 100 -0.55 18.77 -34.08
C SER A 100 0.02 19.28 -32.76
N ASN A 101 -0.84 19.86 -31.93
CA ASN A 101 -0.49 20.36 -30.61
C ASN A 101 -0.31 19.21 -29.62
N LEU A 102 0.21 19.55 -28.43
CA LEU A 102 0.61 18.57 -27.42
C LEU A 102 -0.54 17.62 -27.03
N LEU A 103 -1.78 18.13 -26.93
CA LEU A 103 -2.91 17.27 -26.57
C LEU A 103 -3.11 16.15 -27.61
N GLN A 104 -3.21 16.49 -28.89
CA GLN A 104 -3.41 15.50 -29.96
C GLN A 104 -2.23 14.50 -30.04
N GLN A 105 -1.00 14.99 -29.87
CA GLN A 105 0.19 14.12 -29.86
C GLN A 105 0.12 13.09 -28.71
N THR A 106 -0.27 13.53 -27.51
CA THR A 106 -0.42 12.62 -26.36
C THR A 106 -1.60 11.67 -26.51
N GLU A 107 -2.75 12.12 -27.05
CA GLU A 107 -3.91 11.26 -27.32
C GLU A 107 -3.56 10.15 -28.32
N THR A 108 -2.84 10.50 -29.39
CA THR A 108 -2.39 9.54 -30.40
C THR A 108 -1.44 8.51 -29.80
N PHE A 109 -0.55 8.92 -28.88
CA PHE A 109 0.32 8.00 -28.16
C PHE A 109 -0.48 7.07 -27.23
N LEU A 110 -1.47 7.61 -26.51
CA LEU A 110 -2.31 6.86 -25.56
C LEU A 110 -3.29 5.91 -26.24
N GLN A 111 -3.68 6.14 -27.50
CA GLN A 111 -4.42 5.16 -28.31
C GLN A 111 -3.66 3.83 -28.44
N GLY A 112 -2.32 3.86 -28.35
CA GLY A 112 -1.46 2.67 -28.38
C GLY A 112 -1.39 1.87 -27.08
N ILE A 113 -2.10 2.27 -26.02
CA ILE A 113 -1.99 1.68 -24.67
C ILE A 113 -2.19 0.16 -24.63
N CYS A 114 -3.09 -0.39 -25.45
CA CYS A 114 -3.36 -1.83 -25.50
C CYS A 114 -2.13 -2.67 -25.91
N TYR A 115 -1.18 -2.04 -26.62
CA TYR A 115 0.05 -2.67 -27.11
C TYR A 115 1.23 -2.51 -26.16
N TRP A 116 1.08 -1.72 -25.08
CA TRP A 116 2.15 -1.57 -24.11
C TRP A 116 2.44 -2.89 -23.40
N SER A 117 3.70 -3.09 -23.09
CA SER A 117 4.16 -4.15 -22.21
C SER A 117 3.73 -3.91 -20.77
N TRP A 118 3.71 -4.97 -19.97
CA TRP A 118 3.43 -4.88 -18.54
C TRP A 118 4.31 -3.84 -17.83
N ASN A 119 5.61 -3.85 -18.10
CA ASN A 119 6.57 -2.92 -17.51
C ASN A 119 6.29 -1.46 -17.90
N GLU A 120 5.89 -1.20 -19.14
CA GLU A 120 5.52 0.15 -19.58
C GLU A 120 4.30 0.68 -18.83
N ILE A 121 3.30 -0.17 -18.60
CA ILE A 121 2.10 0.19 -17.82
C ILE A 121 2.49 0.47 -16.36
N VAL A 122 3.26 -0.40 -15.72
CA VAL A 122 3.71 -0.23 -14.32
C VAL A 122 4.54 1.05 -14.16
N VAL A 123 5.47 1.33 -15.09
CA VAL A 123 6.28 2.55 -15.08
C VAL A 123 5.39 3.80 -15.23
N SER A 124 4.40 3.76 -16.12
CA SER A 124 3.48 4.89 -16.30
C SER A 124 2.67 5.19 -15.04
N LEU A 125 2.16 4.15 -14.36
CA LEU A 125 1.41 4.28 -13.10
C LEU A 125 2.26 4.81 -11.96
N LYS A 126 3.53 4.41 -11.88
CA LYS A 126 4.47 4.89 -10.87
C LYS A 126 4.67 6.40 -10.94
N ASN A 127 4.69 6.95 -12.15
CA ASN A 127 4.93 8.38 -12.37
C ASN A 127 3.70 9.27 -12.14
N CYS A 128 2.53 8.69 -11.86
CA CYS A 128 1.28 9.45 -11.66
C CYS A 128 1.19 10.19 -10.32
N GLU A 129 2.12 9.99 -9.38
CA GLU A 129 1.98 10.47 -8.00
C GLU A 129 1.77 11.99 -7.90
N LEU A 130 2.58 12.77 -8.62
CA LEU A 130 2.58 14.24 -8.56
C LEU A 130 1.34 14.92 -9.17
N PHE A 131 0.58 14.21 -10.01
CA PHE A 131 -0.59 14.76 -10.71
C PHE A 131 -1.81 13.85 -10.63
N ARG A 132 -1.80 12.88 -9.70
CA ARG A 132 -2.82 11.86 -9.52
C ARG A 132 -4.23 12.42 -9.44
N THR A 133 -4.43 13.48 -8.64
CA THR A 133 -5.74 14.12 -8.45
C THR A 133 -6.30 14.70 -9.75
N TYR A 134 -5.44 15.20 -10.63
CA TYR A 134 -5.84 15.70 -11.94
C TYR A 134 -6.04 14.55 -12.94
N ALA A 135 -5.14 13.55 -12.95
CA ALA A 135 -5.26 12.36 -13.80
C ALA A 135 -6.55 11.57 -13.53
N ASP A 136 -6.95 11.46 -12.26
CA ASP A 136 -8.20 10.80 -11.85
C ASP A 136 -9.43 11.57 -12.35
N LYS A 137 -9.45 12.91 -12.19
CA LYS A 137 -10.54 13.77 -12.70
C LYS A 137 -10.72 13.69 -14.21
N CYS A 138 -9.65 13.44 -14.95
CA CYS A 138 -9.67 13.32 -16.40
C CYS A 138 -9.92 11.88 -16.90
N GLY A 139 -10.13 10.90 -16.00
CA GLY A 139 -10.35 9.49 -16.37
C GLY A 139 -9.11 8.77 -16.91
N LEU A 140 -7.94 9.42 -16.91
CA LEU A 140 -6.72 8.85 -17.46
C LEU A 140 -6.21 7.68 -16.62
N LEU A 141 -6.34 7.79 -15.30
CA LEU A 141 -5.93 6.75 -14.37
C LEU A 141 -6.78 5.48 -14.53
N GLU A 142 -8.08 5.63 -14.78
CA GLU A 142 -9.00 4.51 -15.04
C GLU A 142 -8.64 3.78 -16.33
N ASN A 143 -8.30 4.51 -17.39
CA ASN A 143 -7.86 3.92 -18.66
C ASN A 143 -6.57 3.10 -18.50
N ILE A 144 -5.59 3.61 -17.77
CA ILE A 144 -4.30 2.93 -17.57
C ILE A 144 -4.47 1.71 -16.67
N ILE A 145 -5.27 1.80 -15.60
CA ILE A 145 -5.58 0.65 -14.75
C ILE A 145 -6.39 -0.39 -15.55
N GLY A 146 -7.33 0.02 -16.40
CA GLY A 146 -8.04 -0.89 -17.29
C GLY A 146 -7.10 -1.69 -18.20
N ALA A 147 -6.06 -1.04 -18.76
CA ALA A 147 -5.03 -1.73 -19.53
C ALA A 147 -4.20 -2.70 -18.68
N LEU A 148 -3.87 -2.32 -17.44
CA LEU A 148 -3.18 -3.20 -16.48
C LEU A 148 -4.00 -4.48 -16.22
N LEU A 149 -5.30 -4.34 -15.94
CA LEU A 149 -6.20 -5.46 -15.66
C LEU A 149 -6.35 -6.36 -16.90
N ALA A 150 -6.53 -5.78 -18.08
CA ALA A 150 -6.61 -6.55 -19.32
C ALA A 150 -5.33 -7.37 -19.60
N LYS A 151 -4.14 -6.84 -19.26
CA LYS A 151 -2.87 -7.58 -19.36
C LYS A 151 -2.75 -8.67 -18.31
N MET A 152 -3.27 -8.43 -17.12
CA MET A 152 -3.30 -9.42 -16.05
C MET A 152 -4.15 -10.64 -16.48
N ASP A 153 -5.32 -10.42 -17.06
CA ASP A 153 -6.22 -11.49 -17.55
C ASP A 153 -5.60 -12.31 -18.70
N GLN A 154 -4.96 -11.64 -19.67
CA GLN A 154 -4.27 -12.31 -20.79
C GLN A 154 -3.17 -13.27 -20.33
N ASN A 155 -2.43 -12.90 -19.28
CA ASN A 155 -1.37 -13.74 -18.73
C ASN A 155 -1.90 -14.92 -17.91
N PHE A 156 -3.09 -14.81 -17.32
CA PHE A 156 -3.75 -15.94 -16.64
C PHE A 156 -4.20 -17.01 -17.64
N GLU A 157 -4.72 -16.64 -18.81
CA GLU A 157 -5.08 -17.58 -19.88
C GLU A 157 -3.87 -18.22 -20.56
N GLY A 158 -2.78 -17.46 -20.76
CA GLY A 158 -1.53 -17.97 -21.35
C GLY A 158 -0.87 -19.06 -20.51
N ASN A 159 -0.90 -18.94 -19.17
CA ASN A 159 -0.32 -19.91 -18.25
C ASN A 159 -1.13 -21.23 -18.14
N LEU A 160 -2.43 -21.20 -18.46
CA LEU A 160 -3.27 -22.40 -18.51
C LEU A 160 -2.92 -23.28 -19.73
N LEU A 161 -2.56 -22.67 -20.86
CA LEU A 161 -2.23 -23.38 -22.10
C LEU A 161 -0.81 -23.97 -22.11
N THR A 162 0.12 -23.44 -21.30
CA THR A 162 1.47 -23.99 -21.15
C THR A 162 1.59 -25.07 -20.07
N SER A 163 0.57 -25.22 -19.22
CA SER A 163 0.59 -26.20 -18.11
C SER A 163 0.11 -27.61 -18.52
N SER A 164 -0.22 -27.83 -19.80
CA SER A 164 -0.70 -29.11 -20.33
C SER A 164 0.33 -29.80 -21.23
N SER A 165 1.55 -30.05 -20.74
CA SER A 165 2.42 -31.12 -21.25
C SER A 165 3.74 -31.24 -20.46
N SER A 166 3.82 -32.23 -19.58
CA SER A 166 4.89 -33.24 -19.61
C SER A 166 4.82 -34.15 -18.38
N SER A 167 4.40 -35.39 -18.65
CA SER A 167 4.66 -36.56 -17.82
C SER A 167 6.15 -36.97 -17.91
N SER A 168 6.69 -37.37 -16.76
CA SER A 168 8.08 -37.73 -16.39
C SER A 168 8.79 -38.78 -17.30
N PRO A 169 10.13 -38.95 -17.22
CA PRO A 169 10.71 -39.92 -16.25
C PRO A 169 12.15 -39.64 -15.68
N SER A 170 12.36 -40.11 -14.45
CA SER A 170 13.53 -40.55 -13.66
C SER A 170 15.03 -40.35 -14.04
N SER A 171 15.79 -39.82 -13.04
CA SER A 171 17.15 -40.21 -12.51
C SER A 171 18.45 -39.54 -13.05
N PRO A 172 19.58 -39.49 -12.29
CA PRO A 172 19.80 -39.39 -10.82
C PRO A 172 20.88 -38.33 -10.37
N GLU A 173 20.95 -38.10 -9.05
CA GLU A 173 22.01 -37.42 -8.24
C GLU A 173 22.19 -35.89 -8.42
N SER A 174 22.21 -35.02 -7.40
CA SER A 174 22.68 -35.17 -6.02
C SER A 174 22.08 -34.11 -5.08
N ASN A 175 21.85 -34.56 -3.85
CA ASN A 175 21.75 -33.82 -2.59
C ASN A 175 20.58 -32.84 -2.36
N TYR A 176 19.71 -33.32 -1.45
CA TYR A 176 18.88 -32.62 -0.45
C TYR A 176 17.39 -32.92 -0.58
N ALA A 177 17.00 -34.12 -0.18
CA ALA A 177 15.67 -34.38 0.33
C ALA A 177 15.71 -35.51 1.34
N LYS A 178 14.98 -35.29 2.44
CA LYS A 178 14.54 -36.19 3.53
C LYS A 178 15.03 -35.67 4.87
N THR A 179 14.21 -35.45 5.89
CA THR A 179 12.78 -35.69 6.16
C THR A 179 12.62 -35.12 7.55
N PHE A 180 11.61 -34.33 7.92
CA PHE A 180 11.31 -34.19 9.35
C PHE A 180 9.82 -34.19 9.65
N SER A 181 9.38 -35.39 10.03
CA SER A 181 8.51 -35.63 11.17
C SER A 181 8.99 -34.90 12.44
N CYS A 182 8.04 -34.58 13.31
CA CYS A 182 8.12 -33.84 14.58
C CYS A 182 9.33 -34.15 15.52
N SER A 183 10.00 -33.12 16.06
CA SER A 183 10.40 -32.99 17.49
C SER A 183 11.27 -31.75 17.75
N THR A 184 10.93 -31.04 18.83
CA THR A 184 11.72 -30.20 19.77
C THR A 184 13.19 -29.87 19.44
N GLN A 185 13.52 -28.58 19.26
CA GLN A 185 14.54 -27.78 20.00
C GLN A 185 14.85 -26.42 19.34
N VAL A 186 15.40 -25.52 20.16
CA VAL A 186 15.42 -24.04 20.13
C VAL A 186 16.54 -23.46 19.25
N THR A 187 16.26 -22.37 18.48
CA THR A 187 17.08 -21.14 18.21
C THR A 187 16.83 -20.51 16.82
N PRO A 188 17.01 -19.18 16.64
CA PRO A 188 16.25 -18.38 15.66
C PRO A 188 16.98 -18.20 14.33
N LYS A 189 16.38 -18.69 13.24
CA LYS A 189 16.72 -18.31 11.88
C LYS A 189 15.47 -17.81 11.16
N THR A 190 15.52 -16.52 10.85
CA THR A 190 14.83 -15.79 9.78
C THR A 190 13.67 -16.54 9.12
N VAL A 191 12.46 -16.22 9.57
CA VAL A 191 11.19 -16.74 9.06
C VAL A 191 11.01 -16.30 7.61
N LYS A 192 11.52 -17.10 6.66
CA LYS A 192 11.05 -17.09 5.28
C LYS A 192 9.96 -18.14 5.12
N SER A 193 8.88 -17.71 4.46
CA SER A 193 7.85 -18.53 3.81
C SER A 193 6.71 -19.10 4.68
N THR A 194 5.70 -18.25 4.94
CA THR A 194 4.30 -18.68 5.14
C THR A 194 3.38 -18.29 3.96
N LEU A 195 3.91 -17.66 2.90
CA LEU A 195 3.15 -17.19 1.74
C LEU A 195 3.66 -17.88 0.46
N ALA A 196 3.64 -19.21 0.44
CA ALA A 196 4.09 -19.99 -0.70
C ALA A 196 3.01 -20.03 -1.80
N ASN A 197 3.13 -19.06 -2.73
CA ASN A 197 2.74 -19.04 -4.16
C ASN A 197 2.63 -17.56 -4.57
N LYS A 198 3.74 -16.82 -4.55
CA LYS A 198 3.71 -15.41 -4.97
C LYS A 198 3.31 -15.36 -6.44
N GLU A 199 2.26 -14.61 -6.76
CA GLU A 199 1.94 -14.32 -8.15
C GLU A 199 3.09 -13.54 -8.77
N TRP A 200 3.29 -13.70 -10.08
CA TRP A 200 4.37 -13.07 -10.83
C TRP A 200 4.34 -11.53 -10.74
N TRP A 201 3.15 -10.95 -10.57
CA TRP A 201 2.93 -9.49 -10.54
C TRP A 201 3.09 -8.84 -9.16
N PHE A 202 3.24 -9.61 -8.08
CA PHE A 202 3.25 -9.06 -6.71
C PHE A 202 4.39 -8.06 -6.51
N GLU A 203 5.60 -8.39 -6.95
CA GLU A 203 6.77 -7.54 -6.71
C GLU A 203 6.71 -6.25 -7.53
N ASP A 204 6.20 -6.33 -8.76
CA ASP A 204 6.06 -5.20 -9.67
C ASP A 204 5.02 -4.20 -9.16
N LEU A 205 3.82 -4.67 -8.81
CA LEU A 205 2.77 -3.80 -8.27
C LEU A 205 3.15 -3.25 -6.89
N ALA A 206 3.93 -3.98 -6.11
CA ALA A 206 4.42 -3.48 -4.82
C ALA A 206 5.40 -2.30 -4.92
N THR A 207 5.79 -1.88 -6.14
CA THR A 207 6.55 -0.64 -6.37
C THR A 207 5.68 0.59 -6.59
N LEU A 208 4.36 0.42 -6.72
CA LEU A 208 3.41 1.51 -6.95
C LEU A 208 3.06 2.25 -5.66
N PRO A 209 2.78 3.57 -5.73
CA PRO A 209 2.33 4.34 -4.58
C PRO A 209 1.01 3.79 -3.98
N PRO A 210 0.79 3.90 -2.65
CA PRO A 210 -0.37 3.31 -1.98
C PRO A 210 -1.71 3.77 -2.56
N LYS A 211 -1.76 5.03 -2.99
CA LYS A 211 -2.96 5.62 -3.57
C LYS A 211 -3.29 5.13 -4.97
N ILE A 212 -2.29 4.63 -5.71
CA ILE A 212 -2.53 3.95 -6.99
C ILE A 212 -3.09 2.55 -6.73
N ILE A 213 -2.52 1.81 -5.76
CA ILE A 213 -3.06 0.52 -5.33
C ILE A 213 -4.51 0.65 -4.85
N GLU A 214 -4.82 1.70 -4.08
CA GLU A 214 -6.17 2.00 -3.63
C GLU A 214 -7.14 2.18 -4.81
N LYS A 215 -6.76 2.97 -5.83
CA LYS A 215 -7.58 3.15 -7.03
C LYS A 215 -7.74 1.84 -7.83
N ILE A 216 -6.69 1.01 -7.91
CA ILE A 216 -6.78 -0.31 -8.55
C ILE A 216 -7.84 -1.17 -7.86
N LEU A 217 -7.82 -1.24 -6.52
CA LEU A 217 -8.81 -1.99 -5.74
C LEU A 217 -10.23 -1.45 -5.92
N GLN A 218 -10.39 -0.12 -6.02
CA GLN A 218 -11.69 0.51 -6.27
C GLN A 218 -12.25 0.12 -7.64
N ILE A 219 -11.43 0.11 -8.69
CA ILE A 219 -11.84 -0.29 -10.04
C ILE A 219 -12.19 -1.78 -10.10
N ILE A 220 -11.44 -2.63 -9.40
CA ILE A 220 -11.74 -4.08 -9.30
C ILE A 220 -13.02 -4.33 -8.47
N GLY A 221 -13.44 -3.38 -7.62
CA GLY A 221 -14.54 -3.59 -6.68
C GLY A 221 -14.14 -4.45 -5.47
N ALA A 222 -12.89 -4.37 -5.05
CA ALA A 222 -12.32 -5.11 -3.92
C ALA A 222 -11.73 -4.19 -2.85
N TYR A 223 -12.31 -3.00 -2.67
CA TYR A 223 -11.85 -2.03 -1.67
C TYR A 223 -12.64 -2.16 -0.37
N LYS A 224 -11.93 -2.13 0.77
CA LYS A 224 -12.50 -2.32 2.12
C LYS A 224 -13.38 -3.58 2.21
N THR A 225 -14.64 -3.42 2.59
CA THR A 225 -15.61 -4.51 2.85
C THR A 225 -15.89 -5.37 1.62
N ASP A 226 -15.63 -4.84 0.42
CA ASP A 226 -15.92 -5.54 -0.83
C ASP A 226 -14.81 -6.54 -1.19
N ASN A 227 -13.68 -6.52 -0.47
CA ASN A 227 -12.60 -7.47 -0.70
C ASN A 227 -12.95 -8.89 -0.23
N ASN A 228 -13.40 -9.72 -1.16
CA ASN A 228 -13.63 -11.16 -0.97
C ASN A 228 -12.55 -12.04 -1.64
N ASN A 229 -11.55 -11.43 -2.27
CA ASN A 229 -10.56 -12.13 -3.09
C ASN A 229 -9.32 -12.48 -2.26
N SER A 230 -9.04 -13.78 -2.13
CA SER A 230 -7.90 -14.28 -1.35
C SER A 230 -6.55 -13.91 -1.96
N ILE A 231 -6.45 -13.81 -3.30
CA ILE A 231 -5.22 -13.42 -4.00
C ILE A 231 -4.92 -11.94 -3.72
N LEU A 232 -5.91 -11.05 -3.83
CA LEU A 232 -5.76 -9.63 -3.51
C LEU A 232 -5.42 -9.42 -2.04
N THR A 233 -6.05 -10.19 -1.15
CA THR A 233 -5.72 -10.16 0.28
C THR A 233 -4.26 -10.54 0.54
N ARG A 234 -3.77 -11.61 -0.11
CA ARG A 234 -2.37 -12.02 -0.01
C ARG A 234 -1.41 -10.97 -0.59
N PHE A 235 -1.78 -10.33 -1.70
CA PHE A 235 -1.03 -9.21 -2.27
C PHE A 235 -0.95 -8.04 -1.29
N LEU A 236 -2.07 -7.63 -0.68
CA LEU A 236 -2.07 -6.51 0.25
C LEU A 236 -1.24 -6.80 1.50
N LEU A 237 -1.34 -8.01 2.05
CA LEU A 237 -0.46 -8.42 3.15
C LEU A 237 1.03 -8.39 2.73
N HIS A 238 1.35 -8.87 1.53
CA HIS A 238 2.71 -8.79 0.99
C HIS A 238 3.20 -7.34 0.84
N TYR A 239 2.36 -6.47 0.28
CA TYR A 239 2.63 -5.04 0.10
C TYR A 239 2.90 -4.35 1.44
N LEU A 240 2.01 -4.54 2.42
CA LEU A 240 2.15 -3.95 3.76
C LEU A 240 3.40 -4.47 4.48
N ILE A 241 3.71 -5.78 4.36
CA ILE A 241 4.96 -6.34 4.91
C ILE A 241 6.18 -5.65 4.30
N LYS A 242 6.21 -5.49 2.98
CA LYS A 242 7.34 -4.88 2.27
C LYS A 242 7.58 -3.44 2.73
N VAL A 243 6.52 -2.65 2.89
CA VAL A 243 6.57 -1.29 3.43
C VAL A 243 7.14 -1.30 4.85
N THR A 244 6.66 -2.18 5.73
CA THR A 244 7.13 -2.26 7.12
C THR A 244 8.60 -2.68 7.28
N GLN A 245 9.19 -3.31 6.25
CA GLN A 245 10.58 -3.76 6.25
C GLN A 245 11.54 -2.74 5.61
N THR A 246 11.03 -1.89 4.73
CA THR A 246 11.85 -0.99 3.89
C THR A 246 11.86 0.44 4.46
N GLU A 247 10.79 0.84 5.15
CA GLU A 247 10.61 2.22 5.62
C GLU A 247 10.38 2.28 7.13
N GLU A 248 10.94 3.31 7.78
CA GLU A 248 10.49 3.70 9.12
C GLU A 248 9.09 4.31 9.00
N ILE A 249 8.07 3.52 9.39
CA ILE A 249 6.69 3.98 9.38
C ILE A 249 6.50 5.05 10.45
N ASN A 250 6.38 6.30 10.01
CA ASN A 250 5.97 7.44 10.83
C ASN A 250 4.46 7.66 10.74
N CYS A 251 3.94 8.58 11.56
CA CYS A 251 2.51 8.88 11.63
C CYS A 251 1.90 9.31 10.29
N ASP A 252 2.62 10.09 9.50
CA ASP A 252 2.12 10.64 8.24
C ASP A 252 1.99 9.55 7.16
N ASN A 253 3.06 8.78 6.92
CA ASN A 253 3.02 7.66 5.98
C ASN A 253 1.98 6.62 6.41
N SER A 254 1.83 6.38 7.71
CA SER A 254 0.85 5.41 8.22
C SER A 254 -0.59 5.72 7.80
N VAL A 255 -0.96 6.98 7.56
CA VAL A 255 -2.32 7.37 7.14
C VAL A 255 -2.56 6.98 5.67
N ASP A 256 -1.53 7.06 4.82
CA ASP A 256 -1.67 6.73 3.40
C ASP A 256 -1.97 5.25 3.15
N TYR A 257 -1.48 4.37 4.03
CA TYR A 257 -1.72 2.92 3.98
C TYR A 257 -2.97 2.46 4.75
N ALA A 258 -3.64 3.35 5.50
CA ALA A 258 -4.77 3.02 6.36
C ALA A 258 -5.87 2.26 5.61
N GLY A 259 -6.31 2.77 4.46
CA GLY A 259 -7.34 2.15 3.63
C GLY A 259 -6.93 0.77 3.08
N LEU A 260 -5.64 0.58 2.79
CA LEU A 260 -5.10 -0.69 2.30
C LEU A 260 -5.01 -1.73 3.44
N ALA A 261 -4.59 -1.31 4.63
CA ALA A 261 -4.59 -2.16 5.82
C ALA A 261 -6.00 -2.62 6.18
N GLU A 262 -6.98 -1.70 6.17
CA GLU A 262 -8.41 -2.05 6.35
C GLU A 262 -8.88 -3.06 5.30
N THR A 263 -8.56 -2.83 4.03
CA THR A 263 -8.95 -3.74 2.94
C THR A 263 -8.34 -5.13 3.09
N ALA A 264 -7.08 -5.21 3.53
CA ALA A 264 -6.43 -6.49 3.83
C ALA A 264 -7.15 -7.23 4.97
N VAL A 265 -7.51 -6.51 6.04
CA VAL A 265 -8.23 -7.09 7.18
C VAL A 265 -9.63 -7.54 6.79
N CYS A 266 -10.39 -6.77 6.00
CA CYS A 266 -11.68 -7.19 5.47
C CYS A 266 -11.58 -8.50 4.70
N GLY A 267 -10.55 -8.67 3.86
CA GLY A 267 -10.30 -9.91 3.14
C GLY A 267 -9.95 -11.10 4.06
N VAL A 268 -9.19 -10.85 5.13
CA VAL A 268 -8.87 -11.86 6.14
C VAL A 268 -10.12 -12.28 6.92
N ILE A 269 -10.98 -11.32 7.30
CA ILE A 269 -12.26 -11.57 7.98
C ILE A 269 -13.18 -12.38 7.07
N PHE A 270 -13.31 -12.00 5.80
CA PHE A 270 -14.14 -12.72 4.82
C PHE A 270 -13.68 -14.17 4.64
N ALA A 271 -12.37 -14.40 4.54
CA ALA A 271 -11.79 -15.73 4.38
C ALA A 271 -11.94 -16.60 5.66
N GLY A 272 -12.13 -15.96 6.82
CA GLY A 272 -12.35 -16.61 8.10
C GLY A 272 -11.19 -17.47 8.62
N ASN A 273 -11.47 -18.23 9.67
CA ASN A 273 -10.50 -19.11 10.35
C ASN A 273 -10.13 -20.37 9.55
N LYS A 274 -10.79 -20.65 8.43
CA LYS A 274 -10.50 -21.80 7.56
C LYS A 274 -9.29 -21.55 6.66
N SER A 275 -9.02 -20.28 6.35
CA SER A 275 -7.99 -19.90 5.37
C SER A 275 -6.67 -19.48 6.01
N PHE A 276 -6.69 -19.11 7.29
CA PHE A 276 -5.54 -18.63 8.03
C PHE A 276 -5.29 -19.50 9.27
N SER A 277 -4.02 -19.87 9.50
CA SER A 277 -3.62 -20.50 10.77
C SER A 277 -3.70 -19.50 11.93
N CYS A 278 -3.81 -19.99 13.17
CA CYS A 278 -3.80 -19.14 14.36
C CYS A 278 -2.59 -18.19 14.37
N ARG A 279 -1.39 -18.75 14.18
CA ARG A 279 -0.14 -17.97 14.00
C ARG A 279 -0.23 -16.95 12.86
N GLY A 280 -0.82 -17.33 11.72
CA GLY A 280 -1.03 -16.43 10.58
C GLY A 280 -1.87 -15.20 10.95
N LEU A 281 -2.95 -15.38 11.71
CA LEU A 281 -3.80 -14.28 12.15
C LEU A 281 -3.09 -13.33 13.12
N PHE A 282 -2.26 -13.85 14.04
CA PHE A 282 -1.40 -13.02 14.89
C PHE A 282 -0.38 -12.21 14.08
N TRP A 283 0.18 -12.81 13.01
CA TRP A 283 1.04 -12.08 12.08
C TRP A 283 0.31 -10.98 11.34
N VAL A 284 -0.90 -11.24 10.83
CA VAL A 284 -1.75 -10.21 10.21
C VAL A 284 -1.98 -9.08 11.21
N LEU A 285 -2.43 -9.39 12.43
CA LEU A 285 -2.67 -8.39 13.47
C LEU A 285 -1.43 -7.52 13.73
N ARG A 286 -0.25 -8.14 13.81
CA ARG A 286 1.01 -7.41 14.00
C ARG A 286 1.29 -6.43 12.85
N ILE A 287 1.10 -6.87 11.61
CA ILE A 287 1.38 -6.04 10.42
C ILE A 287 0.42 -4.85 10.38
N VAL A 288 -0.88 -5.12 10.50
CA VAL A 288 -1.93 -4.11 10.32
C VAL A 288 -1.98 -3.13 11.49
N SER A 289 -1.56 -3.55 12.69
CA SER A 289 -1.45 -2.66 13.87
C SER A 289 -0.38 -1.57 13.73
N ARG A 290 0.50 -1.65 12.72
CA ARG A 290 1.47 -0.59 12.40
C ARG A 290 0.84 0.56 11.62
N PHE A 291 -0.40 0.39 11.16
CA PHE A 291 -1.13 1.38 10.39
C PHE A 291 -2.33 1.89 11.18
N VAL A 292 -2.74 3.14 10.90
CA VAL A 292 -3.98 3.69 11.44
C VAL A 292 -5.15 2.93 10.82
N MET A 293 -6.02 2.36 11.66
CA MET A 293 -7.19 1.58 11.23
C MET A 293 -8.40 1.97 12.05
N SER A 294 -9.58 1.90 11.44
CA SER A 294 -10.85 2.07 12.14
C SER A 294 -11.01 1.09 13.30
N ARG A 295 -11.72 1.56 14.33
CA ARG A 295 -12.00 0.78 15.54
C ARG A 295 -12.79 -0.48 15.21
N ASP A 296 -13.74 -0.40 14.30
CA ASP A 296 -14.59 -1.52 13.92
C ASP A 296 -13.79 -2.63 13.25
N CYS A 297 -12.92 -2.28 12.30
CA CYS A 297 -12.03 -3.22 11.61
C CYS A 297 -11.11 -3.94 12.61
N ARG A 298 -10.56 -3.21 13.59
CA ARG A 298 -9.76 -3.77 14.68
C ARG A 298 -10.55 -4.75 15.55
N ILE A 299 -11.78 -4.41 15.92
CA ILE A 299 -12.64 -5.28 16.73
C ILE A 299 -12.95 -6.58 15.98
N GLU A 300 -13.23 -6.53 14.67
CA GLU A 300 -13.56 -7.72 13.90
C GLU A 300 -12.38 -8.69 13.73
N ILE A 301 -11.15 -8.18 13.50
CA ILE A 301 -9.97 -9.07 13.49
C ILE A 301 -9.65 -9.62 14.88
N GLU A 302 -9.86 -8.83 15.95
CA GLU A 302 -9.70 -9.29 17.33
C GLU A 302 -10.73 -10.38 17.68
N LYS A 303 -11.98 -10.28 17.19
CA LYS A 303 -12.99 -11.33 17.33
C LYS A 303 -12.57 -12.61 16.60
N LEU A 304 -12.08 -12.49 15.36
CA LEU A 304 -11.62 -13.64 14.58
C LEU A 304 -10.48 -14.38 15.29
N ILE A 305 -9.50 -13.64 15.83
CA ILE A 305 -8.40 -14.20 16.62
C ILE A 305 -8.91 -14.79 17.94
N GLY A 306 -9.82 -14.09 18.62
CA GLY A 306 -10.49 -14.56 19.82
C GLY A 306 -11.13 -15.94 19.60
N GLY A 307 -11.77 -16.19 18.45
CA GLY A 307 -12.36 -17.48 18.13
C GLY A 307 -11.36 -18.64 17.93
N VAL A 308 -10.10 -18.36 17.62
CA VAL A 308 -9.04 -19.37 17.45
C VAL A 308 -8.01 -19.36 18.59
N LEU A 309 -8.24 -18.56 19.63
CA LEU A 309 -7.28 -18.33 20.71
C LEU A 309 -6.96 -19.60 21.49
N GLU A 310 -7.87 -20.57 21.52
CA GLU A 310 -7.62 -21.90 22.10
C GLU A 310 -6.43 -22.61 21.43
N GLN A 311 -6.16 -22.35 20.15
CA GLN A 311 -5.07 -22.95 19.38
C GLN A 311 -3.76 -22.15 19.47
N ALA A 312 -3.77 -21.00 20.13
CA ALA A 312 -2.61 -20.11 20.19
C ALA A 312 -1.51 -20.69 21.09
N THR A 313 -0.27 -20.59 20.62
CA THR A 313 0.90 -20.83 21.47
C THR A 313 1.36 -19.55 22.13
N LEU A 314 2.21 -19.66 23.16
CA LEU A 314 2.85 -18.49 23.77
C LEU A 314 3.56 -17.64 22.71
N ASP A 315 4.33 -18.26 21.82
CA ASP A 315 5.07 -17.55 20.78
C ASP A 315 4.16 -16.73 19.85
N ASP A 316 2.93 -17.18 19.61
CA ASP A 316 1.96 -16.45 18.78
C ASP A 316 1.46 -15.18 19.48
N LEU A 317 1.29 -15.21 20.81
CA LEU A 317 0.98 -14.02 21.60
C LEU A 317 2.13 -13.02 21.62
N LEU A 318 3.38 -13.51 21.62
CA LEU A 318 4.57 -12.65 21.60
C LEU A 318 4.75 -11.91 20.25
N VAL A 319 4.11 -12.38 19.18
CA VAL A 319 4.17 -11.74 17.85
C VAL A 319 3.46 -10.38 17.83
N SER A 320 2.57 -10.08 18.79
CA SER A 320 1.73 -8.86 18.81
C SER A 320 2.42 -7.53 19.20
N GLY A 321 3.73 -7.51 19.45
CA GLY A 321 4.47 -6.32 19.92
C GLY A 321 4.67 -5.20 18.87
N HIS A 322 4.53 -3.94 19.30
CA HIS A 322 4.48 -2.73 18.45
C HIS A 322 5.86 -2.28 17.92
N HIS A 323 6.95 -2.55 18.66
CA HIS A 323 8.31 -2.16 18.29
C HIS A 323 9.29 -3.33 18.41
N MET A 324 9.89 -3.74 17.29
CA MET A 324 11.15 -4.50 17.21
C MET A 324 11.37 -5.61 18.26
N GLY A 325 10.31 -6.31 18.69
CA GLY A 325 10.39 -7.36 19.71
C GLY A 325 10.80 -6.90 21.12
N LEU A 326 10.66 -5.61 21.45
CA LEU A 326 11.09 -5.04 22.75
C LEU A 326 9.94 -4.73 23.72
N CYS A 327 8.71 -4.50 23.24
CA CYS A 327 7.57 -4.16 24.11
C CYS A 327 6.32 -4.99 23.76
N TYR A 328 5.75 -5.63 24.78
CA TYR A 328 4.47 -6.35 24.67
C TYR A 328 3.31 -5.38 24.58
N ASP A 329 2.45 -5.54 23.57
CA ASP A 329 1.15 -4.87 23.57
C ASP A 329 0.18 -5.65 24.46
N VAL A 330 0.36 -5.48 25.76
CA VAL A 330 -0.48 -6.06 26.81
C VAL A 330 -1.94 -5.68 26.60
N ALA A 331 -2.22 -4.46 26.15
CA ALA A 331 -3.57 -4.00 25.88
C ALA A 331 -4.23 -4.80 24.74
N SER A 332 -3.48 -5.12 23.68
CA SER A 332 -3.95 -5.99 22.60
C SER A 332 -4.23 -7.42 23.10
N VAL A 333 -3.34 -8.01 23.89
CA VAL A 333 -3.55 -9.34 24.48
C VAL A 333 -4.80 -9.37 25.38
N ILE A 334 -5.00 -8.34 26.21
CA ILE A 334 -6.23 -8.17 27.01
C ILE A 334 -7.47 -8.20 26.12
N ARG A 335 -7.48 -7.42 25.03
CA ARG A 335 -8.65 -7.33 24.14
C ARG A 335 -8.94 -8.68 23.48
N LEU A 336 -7.92 -9.42 23.04
CA LEU A 336 -8.08 -10.76 22.48
C LEU A 336 -8.69 -11.75 23.47
N ILE A 337 -8.21 -11.75 24.72
CA ILE A 337 -8.76 -12.62 25.78
C ILE A 337 -10.23 -12.24 26.07
N LYS A 338 -10.55 -10.94 26.14
CA LYS A 338 -11.92 -10.48 26.31
C LYS A 338 -12.84 -10.98 25.19
N GLN A 339 -12.37 -10.95 23.93
CA GLN A 339 -13.14 -11.50 22.81
C GLN A 339 -13.34 -13.02 22.92
N PHE A 340 -12.29 -13.77 23.31
CA PHE A 340 -12.41 -15.22 23.53
C PHE A 340 -13.44 -15.57 24.62
N VAL A 341 -13.42 -14.85 25.74
CA VAL A 341 -14.40 -15.05 26.83
C VAL A 341 -15.81 -14.69 26.36
N TYR A 342 -15.97 -13.56 25.67
CA TYR A 342 -17.25 -13.13 25.13
C TYR A 342 -17.86 -14.14 24.14
N ILE A 343 -17.05 -14.69 23.23
CA ILE A 343 -17.50 -15.66 22.21
C ILE A 343 -17.93 -16.99 22.84
N ASN A 344 -17.21 -17.46 23.85
CA ASN A 344 -17.48 -18.77 24.45
C ASN A 344 -18.61 -18.77 25.49
N GLY A 345 -19.10 -17.60 25.92
CA GLY A 345 -20.23 -17.50 26.86
C GLY A 345 -20.02 -18.22 28.20
N CYS A 346 -18.77 -18.60 28.51
CA CYS A 346 -18.44 -19.40 29.68
C CYS A 346 -18.22 -18.53 30.92
N ASP A 347 -18.51 -19.10 32.07
CA ASP A 347 -17.98 -18.63 33.35
C ASP A 347 -16.45 -18.60 33.27
N GLY A 348 -15.80 -17.56 33.84
CA GLY A 348 -14.37 -17.31 33.65
C GLY A 348 -13.45 -18.50 33.93
N GLY A 349 -13.89 -19.45 34.76
CA GLY A 349 -13.20 -20.70 35.08
C GLY A 349 -13.08 -21.73 33.95
N GLU A 350 -14.12 -21.92 33.12
CA GLU A 350 -14.10 -22.89 32.01
C GLU A 350 -13.24 -22.38 30.84
N CYS A 351 -13.35 -21.07 30.54
CA CYS A 351 -12.47 -20.39 29.59
C CYS A 351 -10.99 -20.49 30.01
N ALA A 352 -10.70 -20.31 31.30
CA ALA A 352 -9.34 -20.47 31.82
C ALA A 352 -8.83 -21.90 31.65
N GLN A 353 -9.66 -22.93 31.80
CA GLN A 353 -9.26 -24.32 31.55
C GLN A 353 -8.95 -24.60 30.08
N LYS A 354 -9.77 -24.07 29.14
CA LYS A 354 -9.53 -24.19 27.69
C LYS A 354 -8.21 -23.54 27.28
N LEU A 355 -7.92 -22.33 27.80
CA LEU A 355 -6.65 -21.66 27.55
C LEU A 355 -5.45 -22.40 28.19
N LYS A 356 -5.61 -22.93 29.42
CA LYS A 356 -4.55 -23.67 30.14
C LYS A 356 -4.02 -24.89 29.37
N LYS A 357 -4.83 -25.52 28.52
CA LYS A 357 -4.49 -26.76 27.80
C LYS A 357 -3.41 -26.54 26.73
N ASN A 358 -3.39 -25.39 26.05
CA ASN A 358 -2.46 -25.10 24.94
C ASN A 358 -1.48 -23.95 25.23
N LEU A 359 -1.82 -23.00 26.11
CA LEU A 359 -0.87 -22.03 26.70
C LEU A 359 -0.03 -22.64 27.84
N CYS A 360 0.11 -23.96 27.83
CA CYS A 360 0.58 -24.82 28.91
C CYS A 360 2.01 -24.45 29.38
N LEU A 361 2.12 -23.43 30.24
CA LEU A 361 3.19 -23.15 31.21
C LEU A 361 3.10 -21.78 31.88
N ILE A 362 2.16 -20.91 31.50
CA ILE A 362 2.13 -19.55 32.08
C ILE A 362 1.33 -19.47 33.39
N VAL A 363 0.52 -20.50 33.66
CA VAL A 363 -0.38 -20.53 34.84
C VAL A 363 0.03 -21.59 35.87
N LEU A 364 1.04 -22.42 35.59
CA LEU A 364 1.47 -23.46 36.54
C LEU A 364 2.40 -22.95 37.66
N GLY A 365 2.76 -21.66 37.65
CA GLY A 365 3.49 -21.02 38.75
C GLY A 365 2.62 -20.44 39.87
N THR A 366 1.31 -20.30 39.66
CA THR A 366 0.38 -19.77 40.68
C THR A 366 -0.68 -20.82 41.00
N ALA A 367 -0.21 -21.95 41.53
CA ALA A 367 -1.09 -22.78 42.34
C ALA A 367 -1.64 -21.91 43.48
N SER A 368 -2.97 -21.79 43.54
CA SER A 368 -3.73 -21.09 44.58
C SER A 368 -3.88 -19.57 44.44
N MET A 369 -4.48 -19.07 43.35
CA MET A 369 -5.27 -17.83 43.46
C MET A 369 -6.54 -17.93 42.61
N GLU A 370 -7.67 -17.62 43.24
CA GLU A 370 -8.94 -17.37 42.58
C GLU A 370 -8.72 -16.28 41.52
N PHE A 371 -9.12 -16.54 40.27
CA PHE A 371 -9.04 -15.59 39.17
C PHE A 371 -10.15 -14.54 39.34
N THR A 372 -9.97 -13.61 40.29
CA THR A 372 -10.89 -12.49 40.47
C THR A 372 -10.60 -11.35 39.51
N GLU A 373 -9.39 -11.22 38.95
CA GLU A 373 -9.06 -10.13 38.03
C GLU A 373 -8.11 -10.54 36.87
N LEU A 374 -8.38 -10.00 35.68
CA LEU A 374 -7.61 -10.21 34.45
C LEU A 374 -6.16 -9.66 34.55
N SER A 375 -5.95 -8.71 35.46
CA SER A 375 -4.67 -8.03 35.76
C SER A 375 -3.60 -9.02 36.25
N THR A 376 -3.96 -9.94 37.14
CA THR A 376 -3.06 -10.94 37.74
C THR A 376 -2.58 -12.00 36.74
N PHE A 377 -3.42 -12.35 35.77
CA PHE A 377 -3.06 -13.25 34.66
C PHE A 377 -1.96 -12.64 33.77
N ILE A 378 -2.01 -11.33 33.56
CA ILE A 378 -1.08 -10.58 32.70
C ILE A 378 0.28 -10.39 33.38
N PHE A 379 0.28 -10.06 34.67
CA PHE A 379 1.51 -10.01 35.46
C PHE A 379 2.24 -11.36 35.43
N SER A 380 1.50 -12.46 35.56
CA SER A 380 2.06 -13.82 35.48
C SER A 380 2.64 -14.14 34.10
N LEU A 381 2.02 -13.63 33.02
CA LEU A 381 2.48 -13.71 31.64
C LEU A 381 3.83 -13.00 31.43
N ILE A 382 3.97 -11.78 31.94
CA ILE A 382 5.19 -10.96 31.82
C ILE A 382 6.33 -11.57 32.65
N GLN A 383 6.03 -12.04 33.86
CA GLN A 383 7.01 -12.63 34.77
C GLN A 383 7.57 -13.96 34.23
N CYS A 384 6.71 -14.81 33.65
CA CYS A 384 7.14 -16.05 32.97
C CYS A 384 8.06 -15.78 31.76
N TRP A 385 7.90 -14.64 31.09
CA TRP A 385 8.74 -14.28 29.95
C TRP A 385 10.18 -13.92 30.36
N HIS A 386 10.36 -13.10 31.40
CA HIS A 386 11.67 -12.72 31.92
C HIS A 386 12.47 -13.94 32.40
N LEU A 387 11.80 -14.85 33.11
CA LEU A 387 12.38 -16.11 33.59
C LEU A 387 12.89 -17.01 32.44
N ARG A 388 12.24 -17.00 31.26
CA ARG A 388 12.63 -17.83 30.10
C ARG A 388 13.82 -17.27 29.33
N ARG A 389 14.13 -15.98 29.47
CA ARG A 389 15.27 -15.31 28.82
C ARG A 389 16.51 -15.18 29.72
N GLY A 390 16.43 -15.61 30.98
CA GLY A 390 17.53 -15.47 31.94
C GLY A 390 17.84 -14.01 32.30
N GLN A 391 16.85 -13.11 32.16
CA GLN A 391 16.97 -11.71 32.58
C GLN A 391 16.24 -11.53 33.90
N ASP A 392 16.95 -11.02 34.91
CA ASP A 392 16.43 -10.86 36.27
C ASP A 392 15.16 -9.99 36.28
N CYS A 393 14.13 -10.48 36.97
CA CYS A 393 12.79 -9.88 37.04
C CYS A 393 12.74 -8.49 37.71
N ALA A 394 13.86 -8.00 38.25
CA ALA A 394 13.89 -6.78 39.05
C ALA A 394 13.72 -5.49 38.22
N ASP A 395 14.11 -5.49 36.94
CA ASP A 395 14.08 -4.28 36.11
C ASP A 395 12.71 -4.01 35.45
N ALA A 396 11.78 -4.97 35.49
CA ALA A 396 10.47 -4.85 34.83
C ALA A 396 9.40 -4.15 35.69
N LEU A 397 9.67 -3.94 36.98
CA LEU A 397 8.73 -3.33 37.93
C LEU A 397 8.59 -1.79 37.74
N ILE A 398 9.40 -1.18 36.88
CA ILE A 398 9.52 0.29 36.83
C ILE A 398 8.55 0.96 35.82
N THR A 399 7.87 0.23 34.95
CA THR A 399 7.04 0.88 33.90
C THR A 399 5.60 0.37 33.85
N ILE A 400 4.94 0.29 35.01
CA ILE A 400 3.47 0.25 35.06
C ILE A 400 3.03 1.23 36.15
N ASN A 401 2.80 2.47 35.75
CA ASN A 401 1.92 3.41 36.43
C ASN A 401 1.05 4.09 35.38
#